data_AF-A0A1Q5N6C4-F1
#
_entry.id   AF-A0A1Q5N6C4-F1
#
_cell.length_a   1.000
_cell.length_b   1.000
_cell.length_c   1.000
_cell.angle_alpha   90.00
_cell.angle_beta   90.00
_cell.angle_gamma   90.00
#
_symmetry.space_group_name_H-M   'P 1'
#
loop_
_entity.id
_entity.type
_entity.pdbx_description
1 polymer ?
#
loop_
_entity_poly.entity_id
_entity_poly.type
_entity_poly.pdbx_seq_one_letter_code
_entity_poly.pdbx_strand_id
1 'polypeptide(L)'
;MSTHPTPPPECPAHTAGAWGGLYRLHGPEAQTDPLGLYEKLRAEHGPVAPVLVSGDLRAWLVLGHRENLEVARTPSRFARDPRGWRDMKEGRVPPDTPLGPMVTWGPVCNFTDGPVHERLRGAVVESLERFDKRGIRRYVTRFANQLVDRIAADGYADLVAAFSDQLPMLVMTQLVGAPDEHGPMLVNAARDMLQGTATALQSDRYVTTTLEQLVVERKAQPARDLASWLLEHPANLSDTEVLMHLRVVLIAAYETTANLIANTLRTVLTDPRFRASLSGGHMTLPDALEQVLWDDPPINTIIGRWATGDTLLGDQQVKAGDMLLLGLAAGNVDPQIRPDPAASVLGNRSHLAFGSGPHECPGQDVGRAIADTGIEVLLDRLPDLQLAVDAGELQWRGTLMSRHLLSLPVRFAPRPVPQAPPQPPETAGHPVQPSAPPRHALIPPQPTQAPTVAGHRRGVSWWRRLLGRR
;
A
#
# COMPACT_ATOMS: atom_id res chain seq x y z
N MET A 1 -0.72 -34.97 -54.11
CA MET A 1 -0.95 -34.85 -52.66
C MET A 1 0.40 -34.56 -52.03
N SER A 2 0.75 -33.29 -51.86
CA SER A 2 2.04 -32.90 -51.27
C SER A 2 1.91 -32.88 -49.76
N THR A 3 2.49 -33.87 -49.10
CA THR A 3 2.59 -33.95 -47.64
C THR A 3 3.70 -33.01 -47.20
N HIS A 4 3.35 -31.84 -46.69
CA HIS A 4 4.31 -31.02 -45.95
C HIS A 4 4.71 -31.74 -44.66
N PRO A 5 6.00 -31.78 -44.31
CA PRO A 5 6.46 -32.44 -43.10
C PRO A 5 5.97 -31.67 -41.87
N THR A 6 5.36 -32.39 -40.92
CA THR A 6 4.98 -31.85 -39.62
C THR A 6 6.27 -31.51 -38.84
N PRO A 7 6.46 -30.26 -38.39
CA PRO A 7 7.65 -29.90 -37.62
C PRO A 7 7.71 -30.63 -36.27
N PRO A 8 8.90 -30.88 -35.72
CA PRO A 8 9.06 -31.53 -34.41
C PRO A 8 8.44 -30.72 -33.27
N PRO A 9 8.10 -31.34 -32.12
CA PRO A 9 7.33 -30.72 -31.03
C PRO A 9 7.94 -29.45 -30.43
N GLU A 10 9.25 -29.27 -30.58
CA GLU A 10 10.01 -28.12 -30.07
C GLU A 10 10.22 -27.01 -31.11
N CYS A 11 9.55 -27.11 -32.27
CA CYS A 11 9.68 -26.11 -33.33
C CYS A 11 8.87 -24.83 -33.00
N PRO A 12 9.45 -23.62 -33.14
CA PRO A 12 8.75 -22.34 -32.96
C PRO A 12 7.51 -22.15 -33.86
N ALA A 13 7.33 -23.00 -34.87
CA ALA A 13 6.13 -23.01 -35.71
C ALA A 13 4.87 -23.50 -34.96
N HIS A 14 5.01 -24.26 -33.87
CA HIS A 14 3.88 -24.70 -33.04
C HIS A 14 3.40 -23.61 -32.05
N THR A 15 4.20 -22.56 -31.83
CA THR A 15 3.81 -21.38 -31.04
C THR A 15 3.15 -20.27 -31.88
N ALA A 16 3.03 -20.45 -33.19
CA ALA A 16 2.48 -19.49 -34.15
C ALA A 16 0.94 -19.44 -34.15
N GLY A 17 0.32 -19.30 -32.97
CA GLY A 17 -0.93 -18.53 -32.86
C GLY A 17 -0.60 -17.03 -32.84
N ALA A 18 -1.60 -16.15 -32.71
CA ALA A 18 -1.45 -14.69 -32.58
C ALA A 18 -0.61 -14.20 -31.36
N TRP A 19 0.13 -15.10 -30.72
CA TRP A 19 0.83 -14.98 -29.44
C TRP A 19 2.22 -15.65 -29.46
N GLY A 20 2.83 -15.86 -30.64
CA GLY A 20 4.21 -16.32 -30.75
C GLY A 20 5.20 -15.17 -30.57
N GLY A 21 6.26 -15.35 -29.77
CA GLY A 21 7.31 -14.33 -29.56
C GLY A 21 7.06 -13.33 -28.42
N LEU A 22 6.14 -13.60 -27.50
CA LEU A 22 5.81 -12.69 -26.39
C LEU A 22 6.96 -12.46 -25.42
N TYR A 23 7.07 -11.22 -24.95
CA TYR A 23 7.99 -10.84 -23.90
C TYR A 23 7.50 -11.28 -22.53
N ARG A 24 8.43 -11.79 -21.73
CA ARG A 24 8.20 -12.12 -20.32
C ARG A 24 8.43 -10.87 -19.46
N LEU A 25 7.45 -10.50 -18.64
CA LEU A 25 7.59 -9.46 -17.62
C LEU A 25 8.28 -9.98 -16.34
N HIS A 26 9.04 -11.07 -16.47
CA HIS A 26 9.80 -11.69 -15.40
C HIS A 26 11.14 -12.19 -15.95
N GLY A 27 12.12 -12.35 -15.07
CA GLY A 27 13.49 -12.70 -15.45
C GLY A 27 14.41 -11.48 -15.64
N PRO A 28 15.68 -11.70 -16.03
CA PRO A 28 16.73 -10.68 -15.94
C PRO A 28 16.47 -9.39 -16.72
N GLU A 29 15.94 -9.48 -17.95
CA GLU A 29 15.63 -8.30 -18.79
C GLU A 29 14.60 -7.40 -18.11
N ALA A 30 13.46 -7.98 -17.70
CA ALA A 30 12.38 -7.25 -17.02
C ALA A 30 12.78 -6.72 -15.63
N GLN A 31 13.72 -7.37 -14.95
CA GLN A 31 14.19 -6.95 -13.61
C GLN A 31 15.26 -5.86 -13.66
N THR A 32 16.09 -5.85 -14.71
CA THR A 32 17.24 -4.93 -14.83
C THR A 32 16.80 -3.58 -15.37
N ASP A 33 15.99 -3.58 -16.44
CA ASP A 33 15.51 -2.35 -17.09
C ASP A 33 14.04 -2.48 -17.51
N PRO A 34 13.10 -2.40 -16.55
CA PRO A 34 11.67 -2.49 -16.85
C PRO A 34 11.19 -1.36 -17.77
N LEU A 35 11.74 -0.15 -17.64
CA LEU A 35 11.33 1.00 -18.46
C LEU A 35 11.77 0.82 -19.92
N GLY A 36 13.01 0.38 -20.16
CA GLY A 36 13.48 0.04 -21.50
C GLY A 36 12.64 -1.06 -22.15
N LEU A 37 12.23 -2.08 -21.38
CA LEU A 37 11.31 -3.10 -21.86
C LEU A 37 9.92 -2.52 -22.21
N TYR A 38 9.39 -1.59 -21.41
CA TYR A 38 8.11 -0.93 -21.69
C TYR A 38 8.16 -0.10 -22.98
N GLU A 39 9.25 0.64 -23.23
CA GLU A 39 9.42 1.39 -24.48
C GLU A 39 9.52 0.47 -25.70
N LYS A 40 10.26 -0.64 -25.58
CA LYS A 40 10.35 -1.66 -26.63
C LYS A 40 8.97 -2.24 -26.96
N LEU A 41 8.20 -2.62 -25.94
CA LEU A 41 6.83 -3.11 -26.11
C LEU A 41 5.91 -2.07 -26.74
N ARG A 42 6.05 -0.80 -26.33
CA ARG A 42 5.26 0.30 -26.89
C ARG A 42 5.57 0.53 -28.36
N ALA A 43 6.85 0.48 -28.75
CA ALA A 43 7.27 0.63 -30.14
C ALA A 43 6.73 -0.51 -31.03
N GLU A 44 6.64 -1.73 -30.49
CA GLU A 44 6.19 -2.91 -31.24
C GLU A 44 4.66 -3.04 -31.31
N HIS A 45 3.95 -2.76 -30.21
CA HIS A 45 2.52 -3.08 -30.07
C HIS A 45 1.62 -1.87 -29.80
N GLY A 46 2.18 -0.67 -29.65
CA GLY A 46 1.45 0.54 -29.29
C GLY A 46 1.11 0.63 -27.79
N PRO A 47 -0.01 1.26 -27.39
CA PRO A 47 -0.32 1.54 -25.99
C PRO A 47 -0.75 0.31 -25.18
N VAL A 48 -0.94 -0.85 -25.81
CA VAL A 48 -1.34 -2.10 -25.17
C VAL A 48 -0.55 -3.25 -25.81
N ALA A 49 0.20 -3.99 -24.99
CA ALA A 49 1.10 -5.02 -25.47
C ALA A 49 0.75 -6.40 -24.88
N PRO A 50 0.79 -7.49 -25.68
CA PRO A 50 0.65 -8.84 -25.17
C PRO A 50 1.94 -9.28 -24.46
N VAL A 51 1.81 -9.89 -23.28
CA VAL A 51 2.94 -10.27 -22.43
C VAL A 51 2.71 -11.60 -21.71
N LEU A 52 3.80 -12.17 -21.18
CA LEU A 52 3.77 -13.31 -20.26
C LEU A 52 4.18 -12.88 -18.85
N VAL A 53 3.36 -13.24 -17.86
CA VAL A 53 3.68 -13.09 -16.43
C VAL A 53 4.18 -14.43 -15.86
N SER A 54 4.56 -14.45 -14.58
CA SER A 54 5.09 -15.65 -13.91
C SER A 54 4.20 -16.88 -14.15
N GLY A 55 4.83 -18.00 -14.50
CA GLY A 55 4.13 -19.23 -14.93
C GLY A 55 3.72 -19.24 -16.39
N ASP A 56 4.29 -18.34 -17.22
CA ASP A 56 3.97 -18.15 -18.64
C ASP A 56 2.46 -17.97 -18.90
N LEU A 57 1.79 -17.33 -17.94
CA LEU A 57 0.38 -16.95 -18.05
C LEU A 57 0.23 -15.71 -18.92
N ARG A 58 -0.81 -15.69 -19.76
CA ARG A 58 -1.02 -14.62 -20.74
C ARG A 58 -1.68 -13.42 -20.10
N ALA A 59 -1.22 -12.24 -20.48
CA ALA A 59 -1.84 -11.00 -20.07
C ALA A 59 -1.61 -9.87 -21.08
N TRP A 60 -2.33 -8.77 -20.89
CA TRP A 60 -2.14 -7.51 -21.59
C TRP A 60 -1.48 -6.50 -20.66
N LEU A 61 -0.32 -5.95 -21.05
CA LEU A 61 0.29 -4.81 -20.38
C LEU A 61 -0.24 -3.52 -21.01
N VAL A 62 -0.87 -2.67 -20.20
CA VAL A 62 -1.39 -1.37 -20.61
C VAL A 62 -0.32 -0.32 -20.39
N LEU A 63 0.27 0.19 -21.47
CA LEU A 63 1.43 1.09 -21.49
C LEU A 63 1.04 2.57 -21.67
N GLY A 64 -0.10 2.82 -22.34
CA GLY A 64 -0.59 4.17 -22.61
C GLY A 64 -1.29 4.79 -21.41
N HIS A 65 -1.10 6.09 -21.20
CA HIS A 65 -1.68 6.81 -20.07
C HIS A 65 -3.21 6.82 -20.13
N ARG A 66 -3.75 7.07 -21.33
CA ARG A 66 -5.20 7.15 -21.57
C ARG A 66 -5.87 5.79 -21.38
N GLU A 67 -5.25 4.73 -21.87
CA GLU A 67 -5.74 3.36 -21.76
C GLU A 67 -5.68 2.89 -20.31
N ASN A 68 -4.64 3.26 -19.54
CA ASN A 68 -4.60 2.99 -18.10
C ASN A 68 -5.79 3.64 -17.38
N LEU A 69 -6.11 4.91 -17.68
CA LEU A 69 -7.27 5.59 -17.12
C LEU A 69 -8.59 4.93 -17.55
N GLU A 70 -8.73 4.52 -18.81
CA GLU A 70 -9.91 3.81 -19.30
C GLU A 70 -10.15 2.51 -18.53
N VAL A 71 -9.12 1.67 -18.41
CA VAL A 71 -9.21 0.39 -17.70
C VAL A 71 -9.46 0.61 -16.21
N ALA A 72 -8.81 1.59 -15.59
CA ALA A 72 -8.96 1.86 -14.16
C ALA A 72 -10.36 2.40 -13.80
N ARG A 73 -10.97 3.22 -14.67
CA ARG A 73 -12.24 3.92 -14.43
C ARG A 73 -13.49 3.16 -14.91
N THR A 74 -13.32 2.05 -15.61
CA THR A 74 -14.44 1.32 -16.24
C THR A 74 -14.58 -0.11 -15.69
N PRO A 75 -14.91 -0.29 -14.40
CA PRO A 75 -15.00 -1.62 -13.78
C PRO A 75 -16.07 -2.52 -14.40
N SER A 76 -17.07 -1.94 -15.09
CA SER A 76 -18.06 -2.70 -15.85
C SER A 76 -17.46 -3.46 -17.05
N ARG A 77 -16.34 -2.97 -17.61
CA ARG A 77 -15.58 -3.62 -18.70
C ARG A 77 -14.35 -4.36 -18.18
N PHE A 78 -13.73 -3.84 -17.12
CA PHE A 78 -12.48 -4.35 -16.56
C PHE A 78 -12.61 -4.51 -15.04
N ALA A 79 -13.21 -5.62 -14.63
CA ALA A 79 -13.51 -5.91 -13.23
C ALA A 79 -12.25 -6.23 -12.41
N ARG A 80 -12.38 -6.14 -11.10
CA ARG A 80 -11.36 -6.54 -10.13
C ARG A 80 -11.50 -7.94 -9.58
N ASP A 81 -12.69 -8.52 -9.69
CA ASP A 81 -12.97 -9.86 -9.21
C ASP A 81 -12.18 -10.94 -9.99
N PRO A 82 -11.18 -11.59 -9.38
CA PRO A 82 -10.37 -12.59 -10.06
C PRO A 82 -11.12 -13.87 -10.42
N ARG A 83 -12.34 -14.07 -9.89
CA ARG A 83 -13.22 -15.15 -10.34
C ARG A 83 -13.69 -14.93 -11.78
N GLY A 84 -13.44 -13.77 -12.38
CA GLY A 84 -13.63 -13.50 -13.80
C GLY A 84 -12.56 -14.12 -14.71
N TRP A 85 -11.37 -14.42 -14.17
CA TRP A 85 -10.19 -14.81 -14.95
C TRP A 85 -10.36 -16.15 -15.68
N ARG A 86 -10.13 -16.13 -16.99
CA ARG A 86 -10.25 -17.29 -17.89
C ARG A 86 -9.29 -18.42 -17.51
N ASP A 87 -7.99 -18.13 -17.40
CA ASP A 87 -6.98 -19.18 -17.19
C ASP A 87 -7.17 -19.91 -15.86
N MET A 88 -7.64 -19.21 -14.82
CA MET A 88 -8.02 -19.84 -13.55
C MET A 88 -9.20 -20.79 -13.70
N LYS A 89 -10.27 -20.37 -14.41
CA LYS A 89 -11.45 -21.23 -14.67
C LYS A 89 -11.12 -22.46 -15.49
N GLU A 90 -10.18 -22.34 -16.41
CA GLU A 90 -9.74 -23.42 -17.29
C GLU A 90 -8.65 -24.30 -16.65
N GLY A 91 -8.29 -24.07 -15.38
CA GLY A 91 -7.31 -24.89 -14.66
C GLY A 91 -5.87 -24.74 -15.18
N ARG A 92 -5.55 -23.64 -15.87
CA ARG A 92 -4.21 -23.36 -16.42
C ARG A 92 -3.28 -22.68 -15.42
N VAL A 93 -3.80 -22.29 -14.26
CA VAL A 93 -3.05 -21.59 -13.21
C VAL A 93 -2.61 -22.58 -12.14
N PRO A 94 -1.30 -22.77 -11.93
CA PRO A 94 -0.80 -23.63 -10.85
C PRO A 94 -1.25 -23.11 -9.47
N PRO A 95 -1.61 -23.99 -8.51
CA PRO A 95 -2.01 -23.58 -7.17
C PRO A 95 -0.93 -22.82 -6.39
N ASP A 96 0.34 -23.09 -6.70
CA ASP A 96 1.53 -22.49 -6.09
C ASP A 96 2.09 -21.31 -6.89
N THR A 97 1.29 -20.73 -7.80
CA THR A 97 1.72 -19.58 -8.60
C THR A 97 2.21 -18.43 -7.71
N PRO A 98 3.37 -17.80 -8.05
CA PRO A 98 3.84 -16.60 -7.34
C PRO A 98 2.85 -15.43 -7.40
N LEU A 99 1.89 -15.44 -8.33
CA LEU A 99 0.85 -14.43 -8.46
C LEU A 99 -0.28 -14.60 -7.43
N GLY A 100 -0.32 -15.73 -6.72
CA GLY A 100 -1.42 -16.15 -5.84
C GLY A 100 -1.96 -15.04 -4.93
N PRO A 101 -1.10 -14.31 -4.18
CA PRO A 101 -1.54 -13.22 -3.31
C PRO A 101 -2.30 -12.08 -4.02
N MET A 102 -2.11 -11.91 -5.33
CA MET A 102 -2.67 -10.82 -6.12
C MET A 102 -3.85 -11.24 -6.99
N VAL A 103 -4.02 -12.55 -7.23
CA VAL A 103 -5.04 -13.10 -8.15
C VAL A 103 -5.98 -14.10 -7.47
N THR A 104 -5.79 -14.37 -6.17
CA THR A 104 -6.70 -15.22 -5.40
C THR A 104 -7.79 -14.36 -4.76
N TRP A 105 -9.05 -14.75 -4.96
CA TRP A 105 -10.18 -14.03 -4.38
C TRP A 105 -10.13 -14.05 -2.84
N GLY A 106 -10.50 -12.94 -2.23
CA GLY A 106 -10.71 -12.81 -0.79
C GLY A 106 -11.78 -11.75 -0.49
N PRO A 107 -12.32 -11.71 0.75
CA PRO A 107 -13.41 -10.80 1.13
C PRO A 107 -12.88 -9.38 1.42
N VAL A 108 -12.19 -8.79 0.45
CA VAL A 108 -11.56 -7.47 0.54
C VAL A 108 -11.95 -6.60 -0.65
N CYS A 109 -12.07 -5.28 -0.41
CA CYS A 109 -12.54 -4.34 -1.43
C CYS A 109 -11.73 -4.44 -2.74
N ASN A 110 -10.41 -4.69 -2.70
CA ASN A 110 -9.56 -4.79 -3.88
C ASN A 110 -9.85 -5.97 -4.82
N PHE A 111 -10.71 -6.93 -4.42
CA PHE A 111 -11.14 -8.08 -5.24
C PHE A 111 -12.65 -8.10 -5.54
N THR A 112 -13.33 -6.99 -5.32
CA THR A 112 -14.77 -6.87 -5.55
C THR A 112 -15.09 -5.62 -6.35
N ASP A 113 -16.28 -5.57 -6.93
CA ASP A 113 -16.79 -4.40 -7.67
C ASP A 113 -18.25 -4.11 -7.27
N GLY A 114 -18.78 -2.98 -7.75
CA GLY A 114 -20.19 -2.59 -7.55
C GLY A 114 -20.57 -2.42 -6.07
N PRO A 115 -21.80 -2.79 -5.65
CA PRO A 115 -22.29 -2.53 -4.30
C PRO A 115 -21.47 -3.19 -3.17
N VAL A 116 -20.87 -4.36 -3.43
CA VAL A 116 -20.02 -5.04 -2.43
C VAL A 116 -18.73 -4.24 -2.22
N HIS A 117 -18.11 -3.79 -3.32
CA HIS A 117 -16.96 -2.91 -3.27
C HIS A 117 -17.31 -1.61 -2.56
N GLU A 118 -18.39 -0.93 -2.92
CA GLU A 118 -18.80 0.33 -2.29
C GLU A 118 -18.97 0.19 -0.77
N ARG A 119 -19.61 -0.89 -0.31
CA ARG A 119 -19.77 -1.18 1.13
C ARG A 119 -18.42 -1.34 1.84
N LEU A 120 -17.55 -2.20 1.32
CA LEU A 120 -16.26 -2.51 1.95
C LEU A 120 -15.29 -1.33 1.84
N ARG A 121 -15.24 -0.71 0.67
CA ARG A 121 -14.37 0.41 0.36
C ARG A 121 -14.76 1.67 1.13
N GLY A 122 -16.05 1.96 1.24
CA GLY A 122 -16.56 3.06 2.05
C GLY A 122 -16.10 2.93 3.50
N ALA A 123 -16.22 1.75 4.09
CA ALA A 123 -15.76 1.50 5.45
C ALA A 123 -14.26 1.76 5.65
N VAL A 124 -13.43 1.35 4.70
CA VAL A 124 -11.98 1.61 4.74
C VAL A 124 -11.68 3.11 4.60
N VAL A 125 -12.28 3.78 3.62
CA VAL A 125 -12.05 5.21 3.35
C VAL A 125 -12.50 6.05 4.55
N GLU A 126 -13.74 5.88 5.00
CA GLU A 126 -14.29 6.62 6.14
C GLU A 126 -13.50 6.38 7.42
N SER A 127 -12.96 5.17 7.63
CA SER A 127 -12.11 4.88 8.79
C SER A 127 -10.72 5.53 8.67
N LEU A 128 -10.13 5.56 7.47
CA LEU A 128 -8.85 6.26 7.25
C LEU A 128 -9.00 7.78 7.40
N GLU A 129 -10.12 8.36 6.96
CA GLU A 129 -10.43 9.78 7.09
C GLU A 129 -10.61 10.25 8.54
N ARG A 130 -10.83 9.32 9.49
CA ARG A 130 -10.87 9.66 10.94
C ARG A 130 -9.51 10.04 11.50
N PHE A 131 -8.41 9.68 10.84
CA PHE A 131 -7.08 10.13 11.25
C PHE A 131 -6.87 11.59 10.86
N ASP A 132 -6.59 12.44 11.84
CA ASP A 132 -6.18 13.81 11.54
C ASP A 132 -4.70 13.86 11.10
N LYS A 133 -4.39 14.81 10.20
CA LYS A 133 -3.02 15.00 9.69
C LYS A 133 -2.01 15.20 10.82
N ARG A 134 -2.44 15.85 11.91
CA ARG A 134 -1.61 16.10 13.10
C ARG A 134 -1.27 14.80 13.83
N GLY A 135 -2.21 13.88 13.97
CA GLY A 135 -2.01 12.58 14.61
C GLY A 135 -1.03 11.71 13.84
N ILE A 136 -1.20 11.61 12.52
CA ILE A 136 -0.25 10.91 11.66
C ILE A 136 1.14 11.55 11.81
N ARG A 137 1.24 12.88 11.69
CA ARG A 137 2.52 13.60 11.83
C ARG A 137 3.19 13.34 13.18
N ARG A 138 2.43 13.23 14.28
CA ARG A 138 2.98 12.89 15.61
C ARG A 138 3.65 11.51 15.61
N TYR A 139 2.98 10.48 15.09
CA TYR A 139 3.56 9.13 15.01
C TYR A 139 4.79 9.10 14.10
N VAL A 140 4.70 9.72 12.92
CA VAL A 140 5.81 9.80 11.96
C VAL A 140 7.01 10.49 12.59
N THR A 141 6.81 11.65 13.24
CA THR A 141 7.88 12.40 13.90
C THR A 141 8.53 11.59 15.02
N ARG A 142 7.73 10.88 15.84
CA ARG A 142 8.24 10.02 16.92
C ARG A 142 9.18 8.95 16.36
N PHE A 143 8.70 8.16 15.40
CA PHE A 143 9.49 7.06 14.87
C PHE A 143 10.65 7.55 14.02
N ALA A 144 10.48 8.58 13.19
CA ALA A 144 11.59 9.15 12.43
C ALA A 144 12.73 9.62 13.35
N ASN A 145 12.42 10.29 14.47
CA ASN A 145 13.45 10.65 15.45
C ASN A 145 14.13 9.41 16.06
N GLN A 146 13.37 8.40 16.48
CA GLN A 146 13.95 7.16 17.01
C GLN A 146 14.85 6.45 16.00
N LEU A 147 14.44 6.40 14.72
CA LEU A 147 15.23 5.80 13.64
C LEU A 147 16.53 6.57 13.42
N VAL A 148 16.47 7.91 13.41
CA VAL A 148 17.64 8.77 13.29
C VAL A 148 18.57 8.64 14.50
N ASP A 149 18.03 8.57 15.72
CA ASP A 149 18.81 8.42 16.95
C ASP A 149 19.67 7.14 16.94
N ARG A 150 19.24 6.09 16.22
CA ARG A 150 20.01 4.83 16.07
C ARG A 150 21.24 4.96 15.18
N ILE A 151 21.30 5.94 14.28
CA ILE A 151 22.38 6.08 13.30
C ILE A 151 23.17 7.39 13.46
N ALA A 152 22.63 8.37 14.19
CA ALA A 152 23.17 9.73 14.23
C ALA A 152 24.62 9.81 14.76
N ALA A 153 25.03 8.90 15.64
CA ALA A 153 26.38 8.87 16.20
C ALA A 153 27.43 8.22 15.28
N ASP A 154 27.01 7.47 14.25
CA ASP A 154 27.91 6.64 13.45
C ASP A 154 28.57 7.42 12.30
N GLY A 155 27.95 8.53 11.87
CA GLY A 155 28.40 9.32 10.72
C GLY A 155 28.25 8.64 9.36
N TYR A 156 27.64 7.45 9.34
CA TYR A 156 27.39 6.64 8.17
C TYR A 156 26.12 5.80 8.38
N ALA A 157 25.31 5.62 7.35
CA ALA A 157 24.16 4.73 7.40
C ALA A 157 23.75 4.23 6.01
N ASP A 158 23.02 3.12 5.96
CA ASP A 158 22.18 2.76 4.81
C ASP A 158 20.75 3.20 5.09
N LEU A 159 20.27 4.25 4.39
CA LEU A 159 18.94 4.81 4.63
C LEU A 159 17.78 3.91 4.16
N VAL A 160 18.03 2.92 3.29
CA VAL A 160 16.98 1.94 2.95
C VAL A 160 16.69 1.08 4.18
N ALA A 161 17.70 0.39 4.68
CA ALA A 161 17.57 -0.54 5.79
C ALA A 161 17.26 0.15 7.13
N ALA A 162 17.94 1.27 7.41
CA ALA A 162 17.86 1.95 8.71
C ALA A 162 16.61 2.83 8.88
N PHE A 163 16.04 3.32 7.77
CA PHE A 163 15.00 4.34 7.80
C PHE A 163 13.78 4.00 6.92
N SER A 164 13.98 3.91 5.60
CA SER A 164 12.89 3.81 4.61
C SER A 164 12.04 2.56 4.80
N ASP A 165 12.68 1.42 5.05
CA ASP A 165 12.00 0.15 5.31
C ASP A 165 11.43 0.03 6.72
N GLN A 166 11.70 0.97 7.62
CA GLN A 166 11.26 0.87 9.02
C GLN A 166 10.06 1.78 9.26
N LEU A 167 10.15 3.03 8.80
CA LEU A 167 9.23 4.09 9.16
C LEU A 167 7.75 3.77 8.83
N PRO A 168 7.40 3.29 7.61
CA PRO A 168 6.00 3.10 7.27
C PRO A 168 5.31 2.07 8.15
N MET A 169 5.95 0.92 8.38
CA MET A 169 5.35 -0.13 9.20
C MET A 169 5.21 0.31 10.66
N LEU A 170 6.21 0.98 11.23
CA LEU A 170 6.14 1.51 12.60
C LEU A 170 4.99 2.50 12.78
N VAL A 171 4.74 3.35 11.78
CA VAL A 171 3.58 4.26 11.81
C VAL A 171 2.28 3.48 11.65
N MET A 172 2.23 2.54 10.70
CA MET A 172 1.02 1.77 10.40
C MET A 172 0.59 0.85 11.55
N THR A 173 1.50 0.32 12.37
CA THR A 173 1.10 -0.44 13.56
C THR A 173 0.29 0.43 14.52
N GLN A 174 0.66 1.70 14.70
CA GLN A 174 -0.13 2.64 15.53
C GLN A 174 -1.50 2.94 14.94
N LEU A 175 -1.57 3.16 13.63
CA LEU A 175 -2.84 3.45 12.96
C LEU A 175 -3.77 2.23 12.96
N VAL A 176 -3.22 1.02 12.79
CA VAL A 176 -4.00 -0.23 12.86
C VAL A 176 -4.44 -0.55 14.28
N GLY A 177 -3.67 -0.13 15.29
CA GLY A 177 -3.93 -0.39 16.71
C GLY A 177 -3.06 -1.50 17.31
N ALA A 178 -2.05 -1.97 16.58
CA ALA A 178 -1.11 -2.97 17.09
C ALA A 178 -0.11 -2.34 18.08
N PRO A 179 0.20 -3.01 19.20
CA PRO A 179 1.24 -2.58 20.15
C PRO A 179 2.61 -2.31 19.48
N ASP A 180 3.36 -1.33 19.99
CA ASP A 180 4.68 -0.92 19.46
C ASP A 180 5.66 -2.11 19.36
N GLU A 181 5.59 -3.07 20.28
CA GLU A 181 6.45 -4.26 20.33
C GLU A 181 6.35 -5.14 19.08
N HIS A 182 5.20 -5.14 18.39
CA HIS A 182 5.02 -5.89 17.15
C HIS A 182 5.68 -5.23 15.95
N GLY A 183 5.95 -3.92 15.99
CA GLY A 183 6.44 -3.15 14.85
C GLY A 183 7.66 -3.78 14.16
N PRO A 184 8.79 -3.98 14.86
CA PRO A 184 9.98 -4.58 14.27
C PRO A 184 9.76 -5.99 13.71
N MET A 185 8.95 -6.82 14.37
CA MET A 185 8.64 -8.17 13.88
C MET A 185 7.74 -8.14 12.65
N LEU A 186 6.76 -7.23 12.60
CA LEU A 186 5.90 -7.01 11.43
C LEU A 186 6.68 -6.46 10.23
N VAL A 187 7.68 -5.60 10.44
CA VAL A 187 8.61 -5.17 9.37
C VAL A 187 9.30 -6.39 8.77
N ASN A 188 9.90 -7.23 9.62
CA ASN A 188 10.63 -8.40 9.18
C ASN A 188 9.71 -9.40 8.46
N ALA A 189 8.53 -9.67 9.01
CA ALA A 189 7.55 -10.56 8.40
C ALA A 189 7.06 -10.05 7.05
N ALA A 190 6.73 -8.76 6.94
CA ALA A 190 6.29 -8.17 5.67
C ALA A 190 7.39 -8.23 4.60
N ARG A 191 8.64 -7.92 4.96
CA ARG A 191 9.79 -8.06 4.05
C ARG A 191 9.96 -9.50 3.58
N ASP A 192 9.91 -10.45 4.51
CA ASP A 192 10.08 -11.87 4.24
C ASP A 192 9.02 -12.42 3.28
N MET A 193 7.76 -11.98 3.47
CA MET A 193 6.64 -12.28 2.58
C MET A 193 6.85 -11.71 1.17
N LEU A 194 7.27 -10.44 1.06
CA LEU A 194 7.50 -9.78 -0.23
C LEU A 194 8.69 -10.38 -0.99
N GLN A 195 9.72 -10.83 -0.27
CA GLN A 195 10.86 -11.52 -0.86
C GLN A 195 10.54 -12.97 -1.27
N GLY A 196 9.45 -13.55 -0.78
CA GLY A 196 9.08 -14.93 -1.07
C GLY A 196 10.12 -15.94 -0.59
N THR A 197 10.74 -15.69 0.57
CA THR A 197 11.75 -16.61 1.12
C THR A 197 11.12 -17.94 1.56
N ALA A 198 11.95 -18.91 1.97
CA ALA A 198 11.48 -20.18 2.53
C ALA A 198 10.62 -20.02 3.80
N THR A 199 10.73 -18.89 4.53
CA THR A 199 9.95 -18.61 5.74
C THR A 199 8.73 -17.73 5.49
N ALA A 200 8.47 -17.31 4.25
CA ALA A 200 7.38 -16.39 3.90
C ALA A 200 6.00 -16.85 4.42
N LEU A 201 5.71 -18.15 4.37
CA LEU A 201 4.46 -18.73 4.91
C LEU A 201 4.37 -18.61 6.44
N GLN A 202 5.50 -18.73 7.15
CA GLN A 202 5.53 -18.52 8.60
C GLN A 202 5.32 -17.04 8.95
N SER A 203 5.95 -16.15 8.19
CA SER A 203 5.78 -14.71 8.32
C SER A 203 4.33 -14.28 8.07
N ASP A 204 3.68 -14.85 7.05
CA ASP A 204 2.26 -14.61 6.78
C ASP A 204 1.34 -15.09 7.91
N ARG A 205 1.63 -16.27 8.48
CA ARG A 205 0.91 -16.77 9.65
C ARG A 205 1.09 -15.85 10.86
N TYR A 206 2.30 -15.36 11.10
CA TYR A 206 2.57 -14.41 12.18
C TYR A 206 1.72 -13.15 12.04
N VAL A 207 1.76 -12.50 10.87
CA VAL A 207 0.96 -11.29 10.59
C VAL A 207 -0.53 -11.58 10.80
N THR A 208 -1.02 -12.70 10.27
CA THR A 208 -2.44 -13.07 10.37
C THR A 208 -2.86 -13.29 11.82
N THR A 209 -2.10 -14.07 12.60
CA THR A 209 -2.42 -14.35 14.00
C THR A 209 -2.33 -13.08 14.87
N THR A 210 -1.37 -12.19 14.63
CA THR A 210 -1.30 -10.90 15.34
C THR A 210 -2.53 -10.05 15.07
N LEU A 211 -3.00 -9.99 13.82
CA LEU A 211 -4.19 -9.20 13.49
C LEU A 211 -5.48 -9.86 13.98
N GLU A 212 -5.56 -11.19 14.02
CA GLU A 212 -6.68 -11.93 14.63
C GLU A 212 -6.82 -11.60 16.12
N GLN A 213 -5.70 -11.62 16.85
CA GLN A 213 -5.66 -11.24 18.26
C GLN A 213 -6.12 -9.79 18.46
N LEU A 214 -5.62 -8.87 17.62
CA LEU A 214 -6.03 -7.47 17.66
C LEU A 214 -7.53 -7.29 17.44
N VAL A 215 -8.14 -8.02 16.50
CA VAL A 215 -9.59 -7.97 16.26
C VAL A 215 -10.36 -8.43 17.50
N VAL A 216 -9.94 -9.53 18.13
CA VAL A 216 -10.56 -10.03 19.37
C VAL A 216 -10.45 -8.99 20.49
N GLU A 217 -9.27 -8.41 20.67
CA GLU A 217 -9.02 -7.38 21.68
C GLU A 217 -9.88 -6.14 21.47
N ARG A 218 -9.96 -5.62 20.24
CA ARG A 218 -10.75 -4.42 19.93
C ARG A 218 -12.26 -4.62 20.00
N LYS A 219 -12.74 -5.85 19.84
CA LYS A 219 -14.14 -6.18 20.14
C LYS A 219 -14.46 -6.07 21.62
N ALA A 220 -13.52 -6.44 22.50
CA ALA A 220 -13.70 -6.33 23.94
C ALA A 220 -13.42 -4.90 24.45
N GLN A 221 -12.45 -4.22 23.83
CA GLN A 221 -11.96 -2.90 24.25
C GLN A 221 -11.69 -2.02 23.02
N PRO A 222 -12.73 -1.36 22.47
CA PRO A 222 -12.56 -0.45 21.35
C PRO A 222 -11.60 0.70 21.69
N ALA A 223 -10.82 1.12 20.70
CA ALA A 223 -9.86 2.21 20.81
C ALA A 223 -9.99 3.17 19.62
N ARG A 224 -9.04 4.11 19.49
CA ARG A 224 -9.04 5.11 18.42
C ARG A 224 -8.09 4.71 17.29
N ASP A 225 -8.40 3.59 16.66
CA ASP A 225 -7.60 2.98 15.60
C ASP A 225 -8.47 2.36 14.50
N LEU A 226 -7.83 2.00 13.39
CA LEU A 226 -8.49 1.46 12.20
C LEU A 226 -9.26 0.17 12.51
N ALA A 227 -8.70 -0.71 13.34
CA ALA A 227 -9.35 -1.96 13.73
C ALA A 227 -10.70 -1.70 14.42
N SER A 228 -10.71 -0.80 15.40
CA SER A 228 -11.93 -0.44 16.13
C SER A 228 -12.96 0.22 15.21
N TRP A 229 -12.53 1.13 14.34
CA TRP A 229 -13.46 1.85 13.46
C TRP A 229 -14.07 0.98 12.37
N LEU A 230 -13.33 -0.02 11.86
CA LEU A 230 -13.88 -1.02 10.94
C LEU A 230 -14.90 -1.93 11.64
N LEU A 231 -14.63 -2.33 12.89
CA LEU A 231 -15.56 -3.13 13.70
C LEU A 231 -16.86 -2.39 14.02
N GLU A 232 -16.77 -1.09 14.30
CA GLU A 232 -17.92 -0.23 14.64
C GLU A 232 -18.64 0.34 13.41
N HIS A 233 -18.14 0.10 12.20
CA HIS A 233 -18.65 0.74 11.00
C HIS A 233 -20.10 0.35 10.71
N PRO A 234 -20.99 1.29 10.32
CA PRO A 234 -22.38 0.98 9.95
C PRO A 234 -22.54 -0.01 8.78
N ALA A 235 -21.48 -0.21 8.00
CA ALA A 235 -21.41 -1.23 6.94
C ALA A 235 -21.38 -2.68 7.48
N ASN A 236 -21.27 -2.84 8.80
CA ASN A 236 -21.36 -4.09 9.54
C ASN A 236 -20.44 -5.18 8.96
N LEU A 237 -19.15 -4.87 8.88
CA LEU A 237 -18.14 -5.82 8.42
C LEU A 237 -18.07 -7.00 9.38
N SER A 238 -17.95 -8.20 8.83
CA SER A 238 -17.65 -9.40 9.64
C SER A 238 -16.23 -9.35 10.21
N ASP A 239 -15.96 -10.10 11.27
CA ASP A 239 -14.61 -10.24 11.84
C ASP A 239 -13.57 -10.63 10.77
N THR A 240 -13.93 -11.53 9.85
CA THR A 240 -13.07 -11.94 8.73
C THR A 240 -12.84 -10.80 7.74
N GLU A 241 -13.88 -10.02 7.41
CA GLU A 241 -13.72 -8.84 6.56
C GLU A 241 -12.80 -7.82 7.24
N VAL A 242 -12.97 -7.53 8.54
CA VAL A 242 -12.09 -6.62 9.27
C VAL A 242 -10.65 -7.11 9.24
N LEU A 243 -10.40 -8.36 9.64
CA LEU A 243 -9.07 -8.97 9.64
C LEU A 243 -8.38 -8.83 8.27
N MET A 244 -9.08 -9.20 7.21
CA MET A 244 -8.51 -9.19 5.86
C MET A 244 -8.26 -7.75 5.37
N HIS A 245 -9.10 -6.77 5.75
CA HIS A 245 -8.86 -5.36 5.45
C HIS A 245 -7.68 -4.80 6.24
N LEU A 246 -7.51 -5.16 7.51
CA LEU A 246 -6.32 -4.77 8.28
C LEU A 246 -5.05 -5.31 7.64
N ARG A 247 -5.05 -6.59 7.24
CA ARG A 247 -3.90 -7.23 6.58
C ARG A 247 -3.57 -6.55 5.26
N VAL A 248 -4.55 -6.33 4.37
CA VAL A 248 -4.27 -5.70 3.07
C VAL A 248 -3.83 -4.24 3.21
N VAL A 249 -4.41 -3.47 4.14
CA VAL A 249 -3.99 -2.08 4.41
C VAL A 249 -2.56 -2.04 4.94
N LEU A 250 -2.21 -2.90 5.90
CA LEU A 250 -0.88 -2.94 6.50
C LEU A 250 0.20 -3.27 5.47
N ILE A 251 0.00 -4.32 4.67
CA ILE A 251 0.97 -4.76 3.67
C ILE A 251 1.08 -3.77 2.51
N ALA A 252 -0.05 -3.27 1.99
CA ALA A 252 -0.04 -2.32 0.87
C ALA A 252 0.58 -0.98 1.25
N ALA A 253 0.34 -0.49 2.47
CA ALA A 253 0.92 0.77 2.95
C ALA A 253 2.43 0.66 3.24
N TYR A 254 2.92 -0.53 3.58
CA TYR A 254 4.32 -0.74 3.91
C TYR A 254 5.25 -0.56 2.69
N GLU A 255 5.14 -1.47 1.72
CA GLU A 255 6.11 -1.57 0.61
C GLU A 255 6.12 -0.30 -0.25
N THR A 256 4.93 0.20 -0.57
CA THR A 256 4.77 1.36 -1.44
C THR A 256 5.32 2.64 -0.81
N THR A 257 5.09 2.84 0.49
CA THR A 257 5.60 4.02 1.19
C THR A 257 7.11 3.92 1.43
N ALA A 258 7.64 2.72 1.71
CA ALA A 258 9.08 2.50 1.84
C ALA A 258 9.81 2.85 0.52
N ASN A 259 9.28 2.39 -0.61
CA ASN A 259 9.80 2.74 -1.93
C ASN A 259 9.71 4.24 -2.22
N LEU A 260 8.58 4.88 -1.88
CA LEU A 260 8.42 6.31 -2.05
C LEU A 260 9.48 7.08 -1.27
N ILE A 261 9.73 6.71 -0.01
CA ILE A 261 10.75 7.35 0.83
C ILE A 261 12.14 7.15 0.22
N ALA A 262 12.51 5.90 -0.11
CA ALA A 262 13.84 5.58 -0.64
C ALA A 262 14.11 6.30 -1.97
N ASN A 263 13.16 6.29 -2.91
CA ASN A 263 13.30 6.94 -4.21
C ASN A 263 13.33 8.49 -4.08
N THR A 264 12.59 9.04 -3.12
CA THR A 264 12.63 10.49 -2.82
C THR A 264 13.96 10.89 -2.21
N LEU A 265 14.47 10.15 -1.22
CA LEU A 265 15.78 10.41 -0.64
C LEU A 265 16.89 10.29 -1.68
N ARG A 266 16.84 9.27 -2.55
CA ARG A 266 17.76 9.16 -3.69
C ARG A 266 17.70 10.43 -4.54
N THR A 267 16.51 10.86 -4.94
CA THR A 267 16.33 12.04 -5.79
C THR A 267 16.87 13.30 -5.13
N VAL A 268 16.56 13.53 -3.84
CA VAL A 268 17.07 14.67 -3.07
C VAL A 268 18.60 14.67 -3.00
N LEU A 269 19.24 13.51 -2.87
CA LEU A 269 20.70 13.39 -2.74
C LEU A 269 21.46 13.45 -4.08
N THR A 270 20.83 13.04 -5.18
CA THR A 270 21.50 12.95 -6.49
C THR A 270 21.19 14.11 -7.41
N ASP A 271 19.95 14.62 -7.41
CA ASP A 271 19.48 15.61 -8.36
C ASP A 271 20.00 17.02 -8.02
N PRO A 272 20.75 17.67 -8.92
CA PRO A 272 21.24 19.03 -8.72
C PRO A 272 20.16 20.08 -8.44
N ARG A 273 18.91 19.87 -8.87
CA ARG A 273 17.78 20.78 -8.63
C ARG A 273 17.42 20.93 -7.14
N PHE A 274 17.79 19.95 -6.33
CA PHE A 274 17.62 19.96 -4.86
C PHE A 274 18.77 20.62 -4.10
N ARG A 275 19.94 20.78 -4.74
CA ARG A 275 21.09 21.39 -4.06
C ARG A 275 20.83 22.88 -3.89
N ALA A 276 21.05 23.40 -2.68
CA ALA A 276 20.99 24.83 -2.42
C ALA A 276 22.03 25.55 -3.30
N SER A 277 21.58 26.28 -4.32
CA SER A 277 22.42 27.17 -5.13
C SER A 277 22.36 28.60 -4.57
N LEU A 278 23.30 29.47 -4.94
CA LEU A 278 23.26 30.92 -4.62
C LEU A 278 21.99 31.61 -5.18
N SER A 279 21.28 30.95 -6.11
CA SER A 279 19.98 31.33 -6.66
C SER A 279 18.77 30.70 -5.92
N GLY A 280 19.00 29.99 -4.80
CA GLY A 280 18.02 29.14 -4.11
C GLY A 280 17.98 27.72 -4.69
N GLY A 281 17.51 26.74 -3.90
CA GLY A 281 17.08 25.45 -4.46
C GLY A 281 15.77 25.66 -5.22
N HIS A 282 15.65 25.09 -6.43
CA HIS A 282 14.46 25.30 -7.28
C HIS A 282 13.33 24.30 -7.00
N MET A 283 13.54 23.30 -6.12
CA MET A 283 12.59 22.23 -5.86
C MET A 283 12.43 21.98 -4.35
N THR A 284 11.18 21.94 -3.87
CA THR A 284 10.85 21.63 -2.47
C THR A 284 10.73 20.11 -2.23
N LEU A 285 10.67 19.65 -0.97
CA LEU A 285 10.46 18.23 -0.69
C LEU A 285 9.12 17.69 -1.25
N PRO A 286 7.97 18.39 -1.11
CA PRO A 286 6.73 17.98 -1.77
C PRO A 286 6.87 17.86 -3.29
N ASP A 287 7.63 18.76 -3.91
CA ASP A 287 7.91 18.71 -5.35
C ASP A 287 8.75 17.48 -5.73
N ALA A 288 9.71 17.08 -4.89
CA ALA A 288 10.48 15.84 -5.02
C ALA A 288 9.59 14.63 -5.09
N LEU A 289 8.63 14.57 -4.17
CA LEU A 289 7.68 13.47 -4.07
C LEU A 289 6.81 13.40 -5.33
N GLU A 290 6.30 14.52 -5.83
CA GLU A 290 5.55 14.51 -7.10
C GLU A 290 6.43 14.05 -8.27
N GLN A 291 7.66 14.54 -8.37
CA GLN A 291 8.60 14.11 -9.42
C GLN A 291 8.86 12.60 -9.35
N VAL A 292 9.06 12.03 -8.16
CA VAL A 292 9.23 10.59 -7.96
C VAL A 292 7.97 9.82 -8.32
N LEU A 293 6.78 10.30 -7.96
CA LEU A 293 5.52 9.66 -8.33
C LEU A 293 5.28 9.66 -9.84
N TRP A 294 5.89 10.57 -10.59
CA TRP A 294 5.95 10.52 -12.04
C TRP A 294 7.01 9.54 -12.55
N ASP A 295 8.26 9.71 -12.16
CA ASP A 295 9.42 9.06 -12.81
C ASP A 295 9.68 7.64 -12.31
N ASP A 296 9.48 7.39 -11.02
CA ASP A 296 9.83 6.14 -10.35
C ASP A 296 8.76 5.80 -9.30
N PRO A 297 7.49 5.63 -9.74
CA PRO A 297 6.37 5.42 -8.83
C PRO A 297 6.61 4.15 -8.01
N PRO A 298 6.12 4.09 -6.74
CA PRO A 298 6.33 2.93 -5.89
C PRO A 298 5.85 1.59 -6.46
N ILE A 299 4.88 1.65 -7.38
CA ILE A 299 4.35 0.53 -8.14
C ILE A 299 4.50 0.86 -9.63
N ASN A 300 5.23 0.01 -10.36
CA ASN A 300 5.38 0.04 -11.80
C ASN A 300 4.17 -0.56 -12.51
N THR A 301 3.66 -1.70 -12.03
CA THR A 301 2.51 -2.38 -12.62
C THR A 301 1.50 -2.85 -11.58
N ILE A 302 0.20 -2.68 -11.86
CA ILE A 302 -0.89 -3.26 -11.06
C ILE A 302 -1.53 -4.41 -11.84
N ILE A 303 -1.48 -5.61 -11.27
CA ILE A 303 -2.14 -6.80 -11.82
C ILE A 303 -3.57 -6.90 -11.31
N GLY A 304 -4.41 -7.55 -12.10
CA GLY A 304 -5.70 -8.08 -11.65
C GLY A 304 -6.87 -7.23 -12.13
N ARG A 305 -6.79 -6.71 -13.35
CA ARG A 305 -7.97 -6.28 -14.09
C ARG A 305 -8.38 -7.41 -15.04
N TRP A 306 -9.66 -7.69 -15.11
CA TRP A 306 -10.21 -8.82 -15.88
C TRP A 306 -11.26 -8.31 -16.84
N ALA A 307 -11.10 -8.57 -18.13
CA ALA A 307 -12.10 -8.19 -19.11
C ALA A 307 -13.42 -8.93 -18.81
N THR A 308 -14.54 -8.21 -18.68
CA THR A 308 -15.85 -8.82 -18.42
C THR A 308 -16.53 -9.34 -19.68
N GLY A 309 -16.07 -8.87 -20.84
CA GLY A 309 -16.56 -9.22 -22.18
C GLY A 309 -15.48 -8.92 -23.24
N ASP A 310 -15.73 -9.35 -24.47
CA ASP A 310 -14.89 -9.00 -25.61
C ASP A 310 -14.93 -7.49 -25.86
N THR A 311 -13.77 -6.87 -26.03
CA THR A 311 -13.66 -5.42 -26.18
C THR A 311 -12.41 -5.00 -26.95
N LEU A 312 -12.37 -3.74 -27.38
CA LEU A 312 -11.17 -3.10 -27.93
C LEU A 312 -10.54 -2.22 -26.85
N LEU A 313 -9.22 -2.26 -26.75
CA LEU A 313 -8.42 -1.35 -25.91
C LEU A 313 -7.17 -0.95 -26.69
N GLY A 314 -7.05 0.34 -27.02
CA GLY A 314 -6.15 0.76 -28.09
C GLY A 314 -6.47 0.01 -29.39
N ASP A 315 -5.45 -0.51 -30.05
CA ASP A 315 -5.58 -1.31 -31.27
C ASP A 315 -5.70 -2.83 -31.00
N GLN A 316 -5.80 -3.23 -29.73
CA GLN A 316 -5.81 -4.65 -29.33
C GLN A 316 -7.23 -5.16 -29.07
N GLN A 317 -7.49 -6.40 -29.49
CA GLN A 317 -8.74 -7.10 -29.22
C GLN A 317 -8.61 -7.95 -27.95
N VAL A 318 -9.09 -7.40 -26.84
CA VAL A 318 -9.09 -8.06 -25.53
C VAL A 318 -10.32 -8.95 -25.41
N LYS A 319 -10.13 -10.21 -25.01
CA LYS A 319 -11.20 -11.21 -24.93
C LYS A 319 -11.73 -11.33 -23.50
N ALA A 320 -13.00 -11.74 -23.38
CA ALA A 320 -13.65 -11.91 -22.08
C ALA A 320 -12.87 -12.85 -21.15
N GLY A 321 -12.48 -12.39 -19.96
CA GLY A 321 -11.70 -13.12 -18.97
C GLY A 321 -10.18 -12.98 -19.11
N ASP A 322 -9.69 -12.20 -20.08
CA ASP A 322 -8.26 -11.88 -20.19
C ASP A 322 -7.77 -11.05 -19.00
N MET A 323 -6.51 -11.29 -18.63
CA MET A 323 -5.80 -10.50 -17.61
C MET A 323 -5.26 -9.21 -18.21
N LEU A 324 -5.40 -8.10 -17.50
CA LEU A 324 -4.73 -6.85 -17.79
C LEU A 324 -3.87 -6.40 -16.59
N LEU A 325 -2.68 -5.90 -16.92
CA LEU A 325 -1.76 -5.21 -16.03
C LEU A 325 -1.78 -3.72 -16.38
N LEU A 326 -2.07 -2.88 -15.41
CA LEU A 326 -1.93 -1.43 -15.55
C LEU A 326 -0.46 -1.06 -15.39
N GLY A 327 0.22 -0.71 -16.48
CA GLY A 327 1.61 -0.24 -16.45
C GLY A 327 1.67 1.24 -16.05
N LEU A 328 1.62 1.51 -14.75
CA LEU A 328 1.60 2.87 -14.20
C LEU A 328 2.87 3.65 -14.54
N ALA A 329 4.04 3.04 -14.34
CA ALA A 329 5.32 3.67 -14.69
C ALA A 329 5.41 3.96 -16.19
N ALA A 330 4.98 3.01 -17.03
CA ALA A 330 4.91 3.19 -18.47
C ALA A 330 3.96 4.32 -18.87
N GLY A 331 2.76 4.38 -18.27
CA GLY A 331 1.77 5.42 -18.56
C GLY A 331 2.17 6.81 -18.05
N ASN A 332 3.02 6.90 -17.03
CA ASN A 332 3.57 8.19 -16.56
C ASN A 332 4.59 8.81 -17.52
N VAL A 333 5.29 7.97 -18.28
CA VAL A 333 6.28 8.42 -19.28
C VAL A 333 5.76 8.29 -20.71
N ASP A 334 4.44 8.11 -20.88
CA ASP A 334 3.81 8.02 -22.19
C ASP A 334 4.12 9.28 -23.02
N PRO A 335 4.82 9.17 -24.16
CA PRO A 335 5.23 10.32 -24.96
C PRO A 335 4.06 11.12 -25.53
N GLN A 336 2.83 10.57 -25.57
CA GLN A 336 1.65 11.34 -25.96
C GLN A 336 1.21 12.34 -24.88
N ILE A 337 1.50 12.07 -23.61
CA ILE A 337 1.12 12.92 -22.47
C ILE A 337 2.32 13.70 -21.95
N ARG A 338 3.50 13.08 -21.94
CA ARG A 338 4.77 13.65 -21.50
C ARG A 338 5.85 13.44 -22.58
N PRO A 339 5.84 14.25 -23.65
CA PRO A 339 6.79 14.12 -24.75
C PRO A 339 8.25 14.32 -24.35
N ASP A 340 8.49 15.13 -23.31
CA ASP A 340 9.80 15.37 -22.71
C ASP A 340 9.81 14.92 -21.24
N PRO A 341 10.44 13.78 -20.90
CA PRO A 341 10.59 13.34 -19.52
C PRO A 341 11.40 14.31 -18.66
N ALA A 342 12.26 15.16 -19.23
CA ALA A 342 13.01 16.17 -18.46
C ALA A 342 12.16 17.39 -18.10
N ALA A 343 10.98 17.55 -18.72
CA ALA A 343 10.08 18.64 -18.41
C ALA A 343 9.61 18.57 -16.95
N SER A 344 9.55 19.74 -16.33
CA SER A 344 9.07 19.93 -14.96
C SER A 344 7.63 19.44 -14.82
N VAL A 345 7.39 18.59 -13.83
CA VAL A 345 6.04 18.12 -13.42
C VAL A 345 5.58 18.79 -12.12
N LEU A 346 6.22 19.90 -11.74
CA LEU A 346 5.91 20.63 -10.50
C LEU A 346 4.43 21.02 -10.44
N GLY A 347 3.80 20.71 -9.30
CA GLY A 347 2.37 20.95 -9.08
C GLY A 347 1.42 20.08 -9.93
N ASN A 348 1.92 19.22 -10.82
CA ASN A 348 1.10 18.33 -11.62
C ASN A 348 0.94 16.97 -10.93
N ARG A 349 -0.28 16.68 -10.47
CA ARG A 349 -0.66 15.44 -9.79
C ARG A 349 -1.41 14.44 -10.67
N SER A 350 -1.33 14.59 -12.00
CA SER A 350 -1.98 13.69 -12.95
C SER A 350 -1.22 12.40 -13.22
N HIS A 351 -0.17 12.09 -12.44
CA HIS A 351 0.51 10.79 -12.51
C HIS A 351 -0.45 9.65 -12.13
N LEU A 352 -0.11 8.42 -12.54
CA LEU A 352 -0.87 7.21 -12.31
C LEU A 352 -0.44 6.44 -11.05
N ALA A 353 0.52 6.95 -10.25
CA ALA A 353 1.11 6.23 -9.11
C ALA A 353 0.09 5.71 -8.07
N PHE A 354 -1.09 6.34 -7.96
CA PHE A 354 -2.17 5.93 -7.07
C PHE A 354 -3.33 5.23 -7.79
N GLY A 355 -3.17 4.91 -9.08
CA GLY A 355 -4.24 4.42 -9.93
C GLY A 355 -5.29 5.49 -10.21
N SER A 356 -6.51 5.07 -10.57
CA SER A 356 -7.65 5.98 -10.74
C SER A 356 -8.97 5.21 -10.64
N GLY A 357 -10.08 5.93 -10.54
CA GLY A 357 -11.42 5.36 -10.53
C GLY A 357 -11.79 4.74 -9.17
N PRO A 358 -12.77 3.82 -9.13
CA PRO A 358 -13.27 3.26 -7.87
C PRO A 358 -12.21 2.58 -6.99
N HIS A 359 -11.14 2.08 -7.61
CA HIS A 359 -10.03 1.38 -6.95
C HIS A 359 -8.76 2.24 -6.83
N GLU A 360 -8.87 3.56 -6.99
CA GLU A 360 -7.77 4.49 -6.69
C GLU A 360 -7.28 4.29 -5.25
N CYS A 361 -6.02 4.60 -4.93
CA CYS A 361 -5.46 4.38 -3.60
C CYS A 361 -6.25 5.21 -2.55
N PRO A 362 -6.72 4.60 -1.43
CA PRO A 362 -7.38 5.35 -0.36
C PRO A 362 -6.38 6.04 0.56
N GLY A 363 -5.14 5.53 0.62
CA GLY A 363 -4.12 5.94 1.57
C GLY A 363 -3.17 7.00 1.06
N GLN A 364 -3.52 7.76 0.01
CA GLN A 364 -2.61 8.74 -0.62
C GLN A 364 -2.10 9.76 0.40
N ASP A 365 -3.04 10.36 1.15
CA ASP A 365 -2.71 11.36 2.16
C ASP A 365 -1.88 10.79 3.31
N VAL A 366 -2.14 9.54 3.71
CA VAL A 366 -1.37 8.84 4.75
C VAL A 366 0.05 8.57 4.28
N GLY A 367 0.22 7.96 3.09
CA GLY A 367 1.53 7.63 2.53
C GLY A 367 2.37 8.88 2.27
N ARG A 368 1.75 9.94 1.73
CA ARG A 368 2.40 11.25 1.57
C ARG A 368 2.82 11.85 2.91
N ALA A 369 1.92 11.88 3.90
CA ALA A 369 2.26 12.40 5.23
C ALA A 369 3.42 11.65 5.90
N ILE A 370 3.49 10.31 5.73
CA ILE A 370 4.61 9.50 6.23
C ILE A 370 5.90 9.87 5.50
N ALA A 371 5.88 9.94 4.17
CA ALA A 371 7.07 10.24 3.39
C ALA A 371 7.57 11.69 3.61
N ASP A 372 6.68 12.68 3.45
CA ASP A 372 6.95 14.10 3.67
C ASP A 372 7.55 14.35 5.05
N THR A 373 6.82 13.98 6.11
CA THR A 373 7.26 14.26 7.49
C THR A 373 8.50 13.46 7.85
N GLY A 374 8.58 12.20 7.42
CA GLY A 374 9.73 11.35 7.70
C GLY A 374 11.03 11.92 7.13
N ILE A 375 10.99 12.27 5.84
CA ILE A 375 12.15 12.84 5.15
C ILE A 375 12.49 14.22 5.72
N GLU A 376 11.50 15.06 6.01
CA GLU A 376 11.71 16.36 6.66
C GLU A 376 12.47 16.20 7.98
N VAL A 377 12.02 15.30 8.87
CA VAL A 377 12.72 15.03 10.15
C VAL A 377 14.14 14.51 9.94
N LEU A 378 14.34 13.62 8.97
CA LEU A 378 15.68 13.09 8.65
C LEU A 378 16.63 14.20 8.19
N LEU A 379 16.19 15.05 7.25
CA LEU A 379 16.98 16.14 6.70
C LEU A 379 17.23 17.26 7.73
N ASP A 380 16.28 17.55 8.60
CA ASP A 380 16.46 18.52 9.68
C ASP A 380 17.48 18.03 10.73
N ARG A 381 17.43 16.74 11.05
CA ARG A 381 18.35 16.13 12.02
C ARG A 381 19.74 15.90 11.44
N LEU A 382 19.86 15.60 10.14
CA LEU A 382 21.10 15.32 9.41
C LEU A 382 21.23 16.17 8.11
N PRO A 383 21.29 17.52 8.18
CA PRO A 383 21.30 18.42 7.02
C PRO A 383 22.53 18.30 6.11
N ASP A 384 23.59 17.64 6.57
CA ASP A 384 24.84 17.43 5.83
C ASP A 384 24.94 16.02 5.22
N LEU A 385 23.80 15.33 5.05
CA LEU A 385 23.70 14.04 4.36
C LEU A 385 24.26 14.11 2.94
N GLN A 386 25.17 13.19 2.63
CA GLN A 386 25.74 13.00 1.29
C GLN A 386 25.76 11.52 0.93
N LEU A 387 25.56 11.22 -0.36
CA LEU A 387 25.70 9.85 -0.86
C LEU A 387 27.14 9.37 -0.64
N ALA A 388 27.31 8.18 -0.06
CA ALA A 388 28.61 7.62 0.28
C ALA A 388 29.29 6.86 -0.87
N VAL A 389 28.57 6.69 -1.97
CA VAL A 389 28.95 5.97 -3.19
C VAL A 389 28.55 6.80 -4.40
N ASP A 390 29.04 6.46 -5.59
CA ASP A 390 28.55 7.09 -6.81
C ASP A 390 27.10 6.67 -7.11
N ALA A 391 26.29 7.59 -7.64
CA ALA A 391 24.88 7.31 -7.93
C ALA A 391 24.67 6.14 -8.92
N GLY A 392 25.66 5.89 -9.79
CA GLY A 392 25.65 4.76 -10.74
C GLY A 392 25.96 3.40 -10.10
N GLU A 393 26.46 3.37 -8.87
CA GLU A 393 26.73 2.12 -8.13
C GLU A 393 25.49 1.61 -7.37
N LEU A 394 24.45 2.44 -7.27
CA LEU A 394 23.18 2.05 -6.66
C LEU A 394 22.57 0.86 -7.39
N GLN A 395 21.99 -0.05 -6.62
CA GLN A 395 21.43 -1.30 -7.14
C GLN A 395 19.94 -1.39 -6.85
N TRP A 396 19.22 -2.00 -7.78
CA TRP A 396 17.79 -2.24 -7.65
C TRP A 396 17.46 -3.72 -7.74
N ARG A 397 16.39 -4.11 -7.06
CA ARG A 397 15.70 -5.37 -7.30
C ARG A 397 14.38 -5.09 -7.98
N GLY A 398 14.24 -5.53 -9.22
CA GLY A 398 12.97 -5.51 -9.94
C GLY A 398 12.08 -6.69 -9.51
N THR A 399 10.80 -6.41 -9.33
CA THR A 399 9.72 -7.41 -9.31
C THR A 399 8.77 -7.11 -10.47
N LEU A 400 7.75 -7.94 -10.65
CA LEU A 400 6.72 -7.68 -11.64
C LEU A 400 5.96 -6.37 -11.36
N MET A 401 5.72 -6.04 -10.08
CA MET A 401 4.92 -4.88 -9.68
C MET A 401 5.75 -3.63 -9.40
N SER A 402 7.02 -3.76 -9.06
CA SER A 402 7.79 -2.68 -8.43
C SER A 402 9.29 -2.79 -8.71
N ARG A 403 10.04 -1.73 -8.41
CA ARG A 403 11.50 -1.70 -8.45
C ARG A 403 12.01 -1.10 -7.16
N HIS A 404 12.77 -1.87 -6.38
CA HIS A 404 13.22 -1.49 -5.04
C HIS A 404 14.68 -1.10 -5.06
N LEU A 405 15.01 0.07 -4.53
CA LEU A 405 16.39 0.42 -4.23
C LEU A 405 16.90 -0.50 -3.09
N LEU A 406 18.02 -1.19 -3.31
CA LEU A 406 18.53 -2.17 -2.34
C LEU A 406 19.26 -1.53 -1.16
N SER A 407 19.96 -0.43 -1.42
CA SER A 407 20.77 0.27 -0.43
C SER A 407 20.88 1.73 -0.83
N LEU A 408 20.88 2.64 0.14
CA LEU A 408 21.18 4.06 -0.04
C LEU A 408 22.25 4.47 0.99
N PRO A 409 23.53 4.15 0.73
CA PRO A 409 24.63 4.49 1.62
C PRO A 409 24.85 6.00 1.71
N VAL A 410 24.91 6.54 2.92
CA VAL A 410 25.14 7.96 3.17
C VAL A 410 26.20 8.21 4.23
N ARG A 411 26.85 9.37 4.14
CA ARG A 411 27.74 9.93 5.17
C ARG A 411 27.18 11.25 5.67
N PHE A 412 27.49 11.55 6.92
CA PHE A 412 27.12 12.80 7.60
C PHE A 412 28.05 13.00 8.82
N ALA A 413 28.14 14.21 9.34
CA ALA A 413 28.86 14.47 10.58
C ALA A 413 28.15 13.76 11.76
N PRO A 414 28.86 12.97 12.57
CA PRO A 414 28.30 12.38 13.78
C PRO A 414 27.66 13.43 14.69
N ARG A 415 26.46 13.13 15.20
CA ARG A 415 25.72 14.01 16.09
C ARG A 415 25.46 13.36 17.44
N PRO A 416 25.50 14.12 18.54
CA PRO A 416 25.10 13.61 19.84
C PRO A 416 23.64 13.13 19.79
N VAL A 417 23.40 11.91 20.26
CA VAL A 417 22.05 11.39 20.44
C VAL A 417 21.48 12.01 21.72
N PRO A 418 20.29 12.63 21.70
CA PRO A 418 19.63 13.09 22.91
C PRO A 418 19.48 11.90 23.88
N GLN A 419 20.02 12.00 25.10
CA GLN A 419 19.76 10.98 26.11
C GLN A 419 18.26 10.95 26.40
N ALA A 420 17.64 9.78 26.25
CA ALA A 420 16.28 9.59 26.70
C ALA A 420 16.19 9.95 28.19
N PRO A 421 15.18 10.72 28.63
CA PRO A 421 15.00 10.93 30.07
C PRO A 421 14.88 9.56 30.74
N PRO A 422 15.47 9.37 31.94
CA PRO A 422 15.42 8.10 32.64
C PRO A 422 13.96 7.69 32.78
N GLN A 423 13.63 6.47 32.36
CA GLN A 423 12.29 5.94 32.58
C GLN A 423 12.00 6.00 34.09
N PRO A 424 10.81 6.48 34.50
CA PRO A 424 10.43 6.38 35.90
C PRO A 424 10.53 4.90 36.31
N PRO A 425 11.07 4.59 37.50
CA PRO A 425 11.27 3.22 37.92
C PRO A 425 9.95 2.47 37.79
N GLU A 426 9.99 1.31 37.13
CA GLU A 426 8.90 0.34 37.17
C GLU A 426 8.53 0.16 38.65
N THR A 427 7.34 0.61 39.02
CA THR A 427 6.79 0.26 40.32
C THR A 427 6.65 -1.25 40.34
N ALA A 428 7.63 -1.92 40.94
CA ALA A 428 7.57 -3.32 41.29
C ALA A 428 6.19 -3.56 41.91
N GLY A 429 5.40 -4.42 41.27
CA GLY A 429 4.05 -4.72 41.68
C GLY A 429 4.03 -5.04 43.18
N HIS A 430 3.32 -4.22 43.95
CA HIS A 430 2.94 -4.62 45.29
C HIS A 430 2.15 -5.93 45.18
N PRO A 431 2.48 -6.97 45.97
CA PRO A 431 1.71 -8.20 45.95
C PRO A 431 0.26 -7.85 46.35
N VAL A 432 -0.68 -8.17 45.45
CA VAL A 432 -2.11 -8.07 45.71
C VAL A 432 -2.42 -8.99 46.89
N GLN A 433 -2.66 -8.40 48.07
CA GLN A 433 -3.23 -9.13 49.20
C GLN A 433 -4.66 -9.55 48.83
N PRO A 434 -5.08 -10.79 49.16
CA PRO A 434 -6.45 -11.21 48.92
C PRO A 434 -7.41 -10.37 49.77
N SER A 435 -8.39 -9.76 49.12
CA SER A 435 -9.43 -8.95 49.74
C SER A 435 -10.28 -9.77 50.72
N ALA A 436 -10.46 -9.26 51.93
CA ALA A 436 -11.33 -9.82 52.96
C ALA A 436 -12.81 -9.81 52.53
N PRO A 437 -13.67 -10.71 53.07
CA PRO A 437 -15.06 -10.80 52.67
C PRO A 437 -15.89 -9.59 53.13
N PRO A 438 -16.99 -9.27 52.44
CA PRO A 438 -17.73 -8.03 52.67
C PRO A 438 -18.40 -8.00 54.04
N ARG A 439 -18.22 -6.88 54.76
CA ARG A 439 -18.94 -6.59 56.01
C ARG A 439 -20.33 -6.07 55.70
N HIS A 440 -21.34 -6.62 56.37
CA HIS A 440 -22.73 -6.18 56.34
C HIS A 440 -22.85 -4.67 56.61
N ALA A 441 -23.50 -3.94 55.71
CA ALA A 441 -23.83 -2.53 55.90
C ALA A 441 -25.01 -2.39 56.86
N LEU A 442 -24.83 -1.56 57.89
CA LEU A 442 -25.85 -1.16 58.85
C LEU A 442 -26.86 -0.20 58.20
N ILE A 443 -28.14 -0.43 58.47
CA ILE A 443 -29.29 0.36 58.02
C ILE A 443 -29.34 1.71 58.77
N PRO A 444 -29.46 2.86 58.09
CA PRO A 444 -29.78 4.14 58.74
C PRO A 444 -31.31 4.33 58.90
N PRO A 445 -31.78 5.02 59.97
CA PRO A 445 -33.21 5.17 60.23
C PRO A 445 -33.87 6.24 59.35
N GLN A 446 -35.14 6.00 58.99
CA GLN A 446 -35.98 6.86 58.17
C GLN A 446 -36.37 8.18 58.85
N PRO A 447 -36.58 9.26 58.07
CA PRO A 447 -37.44 10.36 58.46
C PRO A 447 -38.84 10.27 57.80
N THR A 448 -39.80 10.79 58.57
CA THR A 448 -41.26 10.78 58.48
C THR A 448 -41.88 11.48 57.26
N GLN A 449 -43.06 11.00 56.85
CA GLN A 449 -43.88 11.51 55.74
C GLN A 449 -44.62 12.81 56.07
N ALA A 450 -44.85 13.63 55.03
CA ALA A 450 -45.91 14.64 54.97
C ALA A 450 -46.48 14.73 53.52
N PRO A 451 -47.72 15.21 53.32
CA PRO A 451 -48.67 14.58 52.39
C PRO A 451 -48.74 15.18 50.98
N THR A 452 -49.33 14.36 50.10
CA THR A 452 -49.60 14.52 48.68
C THR A 452 -50.62 15.61 48.33
N VAL A 453 -50.35 16.33 47.24
CA VAL A 453 -51.37 17.06 46.47
C VAL A 453 -51.31 16.58 45.00
N ALA A 454 -52.48 16.27 44.47
CA ALA A 454 -52.69 15.65 43.16
C ALA A 454 -52.69 16.66 42.01
N GLY A 455 -52.32 16.21 40.80
CA GLY A 455 -52.91 16.74 39.57
C GLY A 455 -52.06 16.73 38.29
N HIS A 456 -52.58 16.00 37.29
CA HIS A 456 -52.64 16.35 35.85
C HIS A 456 -51.64 15.73 34.83
N ARG A 457 -52.14 14.66 34.20
CA ARG A 457 -52.30 14.37 32.74
C ARG A 457 -51.24 14.78 31.68
N ARG A 458 -50.85 13.73 30.94
CA ARG A 458 -50.72 13.55 29.46
C ARG A 458 -49.73 14.40 28.65
N GLY A 459 -48.89 13.70 27.87
CA GLY A 459 -48.30 14.22 26.64
C GLY A 459 -47.32 13.25 25.97
N VAL A 460 -47.80 12.51 24.96
CA VAL A 460 -46.98 11.78 23.97
C VAL A 460 -46.91 12.65 22.71
N SER A 461 -45.71 12.87 22.16
CA SER A 461 -45.41 13.21 20.75
C SER A 461 -44.01 13.83 20.71
N TRP A 462 -43.09 13.46 19.82
CA TRP A 462 -42.91 14.07 18.48
C TRP A 462 -41.57 13.50 17.99
N TRP A 463 -41.47 12.98 16.75
CA TRP A 463 -40.24 12.75 15.94
C TRP A 463 -40.30 11.50 15.03
N ARG A 464 -41.37 10.69 15.08
CA ARG A 464 -41.69 9.75 13.99
C ARG A 464 -42.66 10.39 12.99
N ARG A 465 -42.13 11.13 12.00
CA ARG A 465 -42.75 11.44 10.69
C ARG A 465 -41.83 12.36 9.90
N LEU A 466 -41.07 11.80 8.96
CA LEU A 466 -40.39 12.38 7.78
C LEU A 466 -39.36 11.29 7.40
N LEU A 467 -39.49 10.46 6.36
CA LEU A 467 -40.14 10.59 5.07
C LEU A 467 -40.49 9.17 4.57
N GLY A 468 -41.67 9.04 3.97
CA GLY A 468 -42.06 7.87 3.21
C GLY A 468 -42.98 8.26 2.06
N ARG A 469 -42.51 7.97 0.84
CA ARG A 469 -43.21 7.80 -0.44
C ARG A 469 -43.66 9.06 -1.20
N ARG A 470 -43.12 9.21 -2.42
CA ARG A 470 -43.72 8.61 -3.63
C ARG A 470 -42.66 8.01 -4.52
#